data_AF-A0A2E9WXM4-F1
#
_entry.id   AF-A0A2E9WXM4-F1
#
_cell.length_a   1.000
_cell.length_b   1.000
_cell.length_c   1.000
_cell.angle_alpha   90.00
_cell.angle_beta   90.00
_cell.angle_gamma   90.00
#
_symmetry.space_group_name_H-M   'P 1'
#
loop_
_entity.id
_entity.type
_entity.pdbx_description
1 polymer ?
#
loop_
_entity_poly.entity_id
_entity_poly.type
_entity_poly.pdbx_seq_one_letter_code
_entity_poly.pdbx_strand_id
1 'polypeptide(L)'
;MPRDDPAAVRDSVAEVMAMIGRRSFRGMRAPSACLLGALALLLVPLGVDAQGLTYTKGQTISPAYEGWQQNPDGSYNLVFGYMNRNWEEEIDIPVGPDNEFSPGSVDRGQPTRFLPSRNRNTFSIRVPADFDDDEELVWTLNIRGETNRAHASLAPDYFIDNIVVMSENGSISAGFTDARLRGNTPPVAELEGETERRVRVGEPVTLVMKASDDGIPAGGGTLFPTTNILTDDGELNLALALRLQPMLVVPGKANGLHVSWFVYRGPGQVTFNPLQIQVWEDTRPYSNSPWSLGWVNPEPPEDGRWVAEATFDEPGTYILRGLVDDGGLSVYHDVTVEVIPLTL
;
A
#
# COMPACT_ATOMS: atom_id res chain seq x y z
N MET A 1 -10.95 -35.95 -42.50
CA MET A 1 -11.84 -37.01 -41.96
C MET A 1 -11.02 -38.27 -41.79
N PRO A 2 -11.24 -39.10 -40.77
CA PRO A 2 -12.36 -39.15 -39.79
C PRO A 2 -12.01 -38.37 -38.49
N ARG A 3 -12.88 -37.74 -37.68
CA ARG A 3 -14.22 -38.00 -37.09
C ARG A 3 -14.26 -39.19 -36.14
N ASP A 4 -13.89 -38.93 -34.89
CA ASP A 4 -14.21 -39.76 -33.73
C ASP A 4 -15.49 -39.26 -33.04
N ASP A 5 -16.30 -40.24 -32.63
CA ASP A 5 -17.70 -40.20 -32.27
C ASP A 5 -17.91 -39.92 -30.75
N PRO A 6 -18.77 -38.95 -30.35
CA PRO A 6 -18.98 -38.57 -28.95
C PRO A 6 -19.93 -39.48 -28.15
N ALA A 7 -20.16 -40.74 -28.55
CA ALA A 7 -21.03 -41.67 -27.83
C ALA A 7 -20.34 -42.54 -26.75
N ALA A 8 -19.02 -42.47 -26.58
CA ALA A 8 -18.27 -43.41 -25.72
C ALA A 8 -18.08 -43.00 -24.24
N VAL A 9 -18.71 -41.92 -23.75
CA VAL A 9 -18.53 -41.43 -22.35
C VAL A 9 -19.83 -41.47 -21.54
N ARG A 10 -20.85 -42.21 -21.99
CA ARG A 10 -22.15 -42.29 -21.30
C ARG A 10 -22.46 -43.60 -20.56
N ASP A 11 -21.55 -44.58 -20.55
CA ASP A 11 -21.83 -45.90 -19.97
C ASP A 11 -21.19 -46.17 -18.58
N SER A 12 -20.44 -45.24 -17.98
CA SER A 12 -19.78 -45.50 -16.68
C SER A 12 -20.57 -45.05 -15.44
N VAL A 13 -21.74 -44.39 -15.60
CA VAL A 13 -22.52 -43.87 -14.46
C VAL A 13 -23.80 -44.68 -14.18
N ALA A 14 -24.29 -45.46 -15.13
CA ALA A 14 -25.48 -46.29 -14.95
C ALA A 14 -25.22 -47.61 -14.19
N GLU A 15 -24.02 -48.18 -14.29
CA GLU A 15 -23.66 -49.44 -13.61
C GLU A 15 -23.42 -49.27 -12.10
N VAL A 16 -22.94 -48.11 -11.65
CA VAL A 16 -22.70 -47.86 -10.21
C VAL A 16 -24.02 -47.65 -9.45
N MET A 17 -25.03 -47.06 -10.09
CA MET A 17 -26.33 -46.81 -9.47
C MET A 17 -27.27 -48.02 -9.45
N ALA A 18 -26.95 -49.09 -10.19
CA ALA A 18 -27.70 -50.35 -10.16
C ALA A 18 -27.25 -51.30 -9.03
N MET A 19 -26.10 -51.04 -8.38
CA MET A 19 -25.53 -51.94 -7.36
C MET A 19 -26.00 -51.65 -5.91
N ILE A 20 -26.69 -50.54 -5.68
CA ILE A 20 -27.15 -50.13 -4.33
C ILE A 20 -28.65 -50.45 -4.10
N GLY A 21 -29.36 -50.92 -5.13
CA GLY A 21 -30.77 -51.29 -5.03
C GLY A 21 -31.00 -52.78 -4.87
N ARG A 22 -31.61 -53.18 -3.73
CA ARG A 22 -32.28 -54.46 -3.44
C ARG A 22 -31.39 -55.61 -2.96
N ARG A 23 -31.16 -55.68 -1.63
CA ARG A 23 -31.23 -56.97 -0.92
C ARG A 23 -32.06 -56.84 0.37
N SER A 24 -32.93 -57.82 0.50
CA SER A 24 -34.06 -57.94 1.41
C SER A 24 -33.67 -58.10 2.88
N PHE A 25 -34.45 -57.47 3.76
CA PHE A 25 -34.51 -57.73 5.20
C PHE A 25 -34.85 -59.19 5.50
N ARG A 26 -34.00 -59.86 6.30
CA ARG A 26 -34.45 -60.94 7.20
C ARG A 26 -33.57 -61.02 8.45
N GLY A 27 -34.24 -60.77 9.58
CA GLY A 27 -33.85 -60.81 10.99
C GLY A 27 -32.45 -61.28 11.40
N MET A 28 -31.74 -60.42 12.14
CA MET A 28 -30.99 -60.83 13.31
C MET A 28 -30.82 -59.66 14.29
N ARG A 29 -30.78 -60.00 15.57
CA ARG A 29 -30.97 -59.15 16.75
C ARG A 29 -29.85 -58.12 16.94
N ALA A 30 -30.20 -56.92 17.41
CA ALA A 30 -29.26 -55.87 17.79
C ALA A 30 -28.37 -56.28 18.99
N PRO A 31 -27.17 -55.68 19.11
CA PRO A 31 -26.86 -55.01 20.37
C PRO A 31 -26.41 -53.56 20.16
N SER A 32 -26.88 -52.72 21.07
CA SER A 32 -26.88 -51.26 21.09
C SER A 32 -25.51 -50.57 21.25
N ALA A 33 -24.46 -51.03 20.55
CA ALA A 33 -23.08 -50.60 20.82
C ALA A 33 -22.38 -49.80 19.71
N CYS A 34 -23.09 -49.39 18.65
CA CYS A 34 -22.49 -48.59 17.56
C CYS A 34 -23.04 -47.15 17.43
N LEU A 35 -23.92 -46.70 18.34
CA LEU A 35 -24.42 -45.32 18.34
C LEU A 35 -23.61 -44.36 19.22
N LEU A 36 -22.61 -44.84 19.96
CA LEU A 36 -21.75 -44.00 20.81
C LEU A 36 -20.41 -43.63 20.15
N GLY A 37 -20.03 -44.27 19.04
CA GLY A 37 -18.84 -43.91 18.26
C GLY A 37 -19.05 -42.78 17.25
N ALA A 38 -20.29 -42.56 16.80
CA ALA A 38 -20.63 -41.52 15.83
C ALA A 38 -20.89 -40.14 16.48
N LEU A 39 -21.06 -40.08 17.81
CA LEU A 39 -21.29 -38.82 18.53
C LEU A 39 -20.01 -38.25 19.17
N ALA A 40 -18.91 -39.02 19.21
CA ALA A 40 -17.62 -38.57 19.72
C ALA A 40 -16.75 -37.82 18.69
N LEU A 41 -17.16 -37.79 17.42
CA LEU A 41 -16.55 -36.97 16.36
C LEU A 41 -17.22 -35.58 16.20
N LEU A 42 -18.23 -35.27 17.03
CA LEU A 42 -18.96 -33.99 17.04
C LEU A 42 -18.48 -33.03 18.14
N LEU A 43 -17.36 -33.33 18.79
CA LEU A 43 -16.73 -32.51 19.84
C LEU A 43 -15.27 -32.14 19.51
N VAL A 44 -14.93 -32.04 18.22
CA VAL A 44 -13.80 -31.18 17.84
C VAL A 44 -14.36 -29.75 17.88
N PRO A 45 -13.83 -28.83 18.71
CA PRO A 45 -14.20 -27.43 18.55
C PRO A 45 -13.78 -27.04 17.14
N LEU A 46 -14.76 -26.75 16.28
CA LEU A 46 -14.56 -26.03 15.00
C LEU A 46 -14.21 -24.55 15.27
N GLY A 47 -13.40 -24.32 16.30
CA GLY A 47 -12.73 -23.06 16.60
C GLY A 47 -11.25 -23.23 16.29
N VAL A 48 -10.93 -23.72 15.09
CA VAL A 48 -9.74 -23.19 14.43
C VAL A 48 -10.24 -21.89 13.84
N ASP A 49 -10.10 -20.82 14.61
CA ASP A 49 -9.97 -19.50 14.02
C ASP A 49 -8.85 -19.62 12.99
N ALA A 50 -9.22 -19.78 11.72
CA ALA A 50 -8.42 -19.27 10.63
C ALA A 50 -8.54 -17.74 10.67
N GLN A 51 -8.21 -17.15 11.82
CA GLN A 51 -7.85 -15.76 11.89
C GLN A 51 -6.53 -15.71 11.13
N GLY A 52 -6.60 -15.30 9.87
CA GLY A 52 -5.46 -14.60 9.29
C GLY A 52 -4.98 -13.65 10.38
N LEU A 53 -3.71 -13.74 10.76
CA LEU A 53 -3.09 -12.91 11.78
C LEU A 53 -3.25 -11.45 11.35
N THR A 54 -4.41 -10.89 11.65
CA THR A 54 -4.78 -9.52 11.36
C THR A 54 -4.18 -8.76 12.50
N TYR A 55 -2.92 -8.40 12.32
CA TYR A 55 -2.23 -7.57 13.28
C TYR A 55 -2.75 -6.14 13.15
N THR A 56 -4.00 -5.92 13.58
CA THR A 56 -4.69 -4.65 13.42
C THR A 56 -3.87 -3.51 14.03
N LYS A 57 -3.27 -3.76 15.20
CA LYS A 57 -2.39 -2.87 15.97
C LYS A 57 -1.33 -3.68 16.73
N GLY A 58 -0.35 -2.99 17.33
CA GLY A 58 0.59 -3.60 18.28
C GLY A 58 1.89 -4.19 17.69
N GLN A 59 2.11 -4.11 16.37
CA GLN A 59 3.32 -4.61 15.69
C GLN A 59 4.40 -3.56 15.45
N THR A 60 5.62 -4.01 15.16
CA THR A 60 6.77 -3.13 14.90
C THR A 60 6.78 -2.58 13.48
N ILE A 61 7.63 -1.58 13.26
CA ILE A 61 7.93 -1.01 11.93
C ILE A 61 9.31 -1.50 11.51
N SER A 62 9.48 -1.79 10.23
CA SER A 62 10.82 -1.95 9.63
C SER A 62 11.09 -0.84 8.64
N PRO A 63 12.21 -0.12 8.77
CA PRO A 63 12.68 0.76 7.71
C PRO A 63 13.12 -0.10 6.51
N ALA A 64 13.05 0.47 5.32
CA ALA A 64 13.48 -0.15 4.08
C ALA A 64 14.39 0.80 3.31
N TYR A 65 15.50 0.27 2.83
CA TYR A 65 16.30 0.90 1.79
C TYR A 65 15.76 0.42 0.45
N GLU A 66 15.22 1.34 -0.34
CA GLU A 66 14.60 1.03 -1.63
C GLU A 66 15.64 0.98 -2.74
N GLY A 67 16.75 1.69 -2.57
CA GLY A 67 17.86 1.73 -3.51
C GLY A 67 18.41 3.13 -3.73
N TRP A 68 19.22 3.30 -4.77
CA TRP A 68 19.84 4.58 -5.11
C TRP A 68 19.62 4.99 -6.56
N GLN A 69 19.64 6.31 -6.77
CA GLN A 69 19.55 6.96 -8.07
C GLN A 69 20.73 7.91 -8.25
N GLN A 70 21.26 8.02 -9.47
CA GLN A 70 22.31 8.99 -9.79
C GLN A 70 21.70 10.29 -10.33
N ASN A 71 22.12 11.42 -9.79
CA ASN A 71 21.74 12.76 -10.25
C ASN A 71 22.65 13.21 -11.42
N PRO A 72 22.20 14.16 -12.25
CA PRO A 72 23.00 14.67 -13.39
C PRO A 72 24.34 15.31 -13.00
N ASP A 73 24.48 15.79 -11.77
CA ASP A 73 25.72 16.37 -11.25
C ASP A 73 26.68 15.34 -10.61
N GLY A 74 26.36 14.04 -10.74
CA GLY A 74 27.14 12.93 -10.21
C GLY A 74 26.86 12.57 -8.75
N SER A 75 26.09 13.39 -8.02
CA SER A 75 25.61 13.03 -6.68
C SER A 75 24.58 11.91 -6.72
N TYR A 76 24.24 11.32 -5.57
CA TYR A 76 23.27 10.22 -5.49
C TYR A 76 22.12 10.55 -4.56
N ASN A 77 20.94 10.00 -4.83
CA ASN A 77 19.82 9.97 -3.89
C ASN A 77 19.69 8.56 -3.34
N LEU A 78 19.83 8.39 -2.03
CA LEU A 78 19.53 7.16 -1.31
C LEU A 78 18.05 7.19 -0.93
N VAL A 79 17.26 6.24 -1.44
CA VAL A 79 15.80 6.23 -1.33
C VAL A 79 15.34 5.27 -0.23
N PHE A 80 14.42 5.74 0.60
CA PHE A 80 13.94 5.01 1.77
C PHE A 80 12.42 4.94 1.81
N GLY A 81 11.93 3.86 2.39
CA GLY A 81 10.53 3.66 2.76
C GLY A 81 10.45 2.82 4.02
N TYR A 82 9.28 2.29 4.32
CA TYR A 82 9.09 1.42 5.48
C TYR A 82 7.91 0.48 5.32
N MET A 83 7.86 -0.54 6.18
CA MET A 83 6.70 -1.37 6.43
C MET A 83 6.25 -1.14 7.87
N ASN A 84 5.11 -0.49 8.04
CA ASN A 84 4.37 -0.52 9.29
C ASN A 84 3.50 -1.79 9.28
N ARG A 85 3.80 -2.76 10.15
CA ARG A 85 3.12 -4.06 10.17
C ARG A 85 1.67 -4.01 10.69
N ASN A 86 1.20 -2.82 11.05
CA ASN A 86 -0.15 -2.58 11.53
C ASN A 86 -1.08 -2.19 10.38
N TRP A 87 -2.34 -2.64 10.47
CA TRP A 87 -3.37 -2.33 9.46
C TRP A 87 -4.16 -1.06 9.75
N GLU A 88 -4.21 -0.63 11.01
CA GLU A 88 -4.94 0.58 11.45
C GLU A 88 -4.10 1.54 12.26
N GLU A 89 -3.01 1.07 12.88
CA GLU A 89 -2.21 1.89 13.78
C GLU A 89 -1.22 2.75 13.00
N GLU A 90 -1.45 4.06 13.02
CA GLU A 90 -0.40 5.05 12.81
C GLU A 90 0.48 5.12 14.06
N ILE A 91 1.78 5.18 13.86
CA ILE A 91 2.75 5.20 14.95
C ILE A 91 3.58 6.46 14.82
N ASP A 92 3.68 7.21 15.91
CA ASP A 92 4.55 8.38 15.99
C ASP A 92 5.85 8.04 16.73
N ILE A 93 6.98 8.26 16.06
CA ILE A 93 8.33 8.14 16.65
C ILE A 93 9.12 9.39 16.29
N PRO A 94 9.37 10.31 17.25
CA PRO A 94 10.11 11.54 16.98
C PRO A 94 11.55 11.21 16.60
N VAL A 95 12.20 12.10 15.84
CA VAL A 95 13.63 11.99 15.56
C VAL A 95 14.41 11.95 16.87
N GLY A 96 15.31 10.98 17.00
CA GLY A 96 16.04 10.73 18.23
C GLY A 96 16.51 9.28 18.32
N PRO A 97 16.88 8.77 19.51
CA PRO A 97 17.46 7.43 19.68
C PRO A 97 16.59 6.29 19.13
N ASP A 98 15.28 6.49 19.01
CA ASP A 98 14.35 5.50 18.48
C ASP A 98 14.04 5.68 16.98
N ASN A 99 14.53 6.75 16.37
CA ASN A 99 14.37 7.08 14.95
C ASN A 99 15.53 7.97 14.47
N GLU A 100 16.65 7.34 14.12
CA GLU A 100 17.91 8.05 13.84
C GLU A 100 18.64 7.54 12.61
N PHE A 101 19.39 8.44 11.99
CA PHE A 101 20.41 8.10 11.01
C PHE A 101 21.82 8.10 11.61
N SER A 102 22.66 7.23 11.07
CA SER A 102 24.11 7.25 11.30
C SER A 102 24.83 6.78 10.03
N PRO A 103 26.07 7.24 9.76
CA PRO A 103 26.82 8.25 10.50
C PRO A 103 26.31 9.68 10.27
N GLY A 104 26.82 10.65 11.02
CA GLY A 104 26.54 12.08 10.85
C GLY A 104 25.28 12.56 11.58
N SER A 105 24.45 13.37 10.91
CA SER A 105 23.24 13.93 11.51
C SER A 105 22.21 12.84 11.78
N VAL A 106 21.64 12.86 12.99
CA VAL A 106 20.53 12.00 13.40
C VAL A 106 19.26 12.34 12.63
N ASP A 107 19.00 13.63 12.39
CA ASP A 107 17.93 14.09 11.51
C ASP A 107 18.44 14.26 10.09
N ARG A 108 17.87 13.52 9.15
CA ARG A 108 18.10 13.65 7.71
C ARG A 108 16.81 13.75 6.91
N GLY A 109 15.72 14.13 7.58
CA GLY A 109 14.43 14.28 6.93
C GLY A 109 13.55 13.03 6.97
N GLN A 110 13.84 11.98 7.76
CA GLN A 110 12.96 10.80 7.95
C GLN A 110 11.54 11.16 8.44
N PRO A 111 10.51 10.34 8.18
CA PRO A 111 9.19 10.54 8.80
C PRO A 111 9.26 10.45 10.33
N THR A 112 8.37 11.17 11.01
CA THR A 112 8.08 10.91 12.44
C THR A 112 6.70 10.30 12.64
N ARG A 113 5.85 10.32 11.61
CA ARG A 113 4.58 9.60 11.57
C ARG A 113 4.66 8.47 10.56
N PHE A 114 4.43 7.26 11.02
CA PHE A 114 4.49 6.04 10.23
C PHE A 114 3.07 5.56 9.95
N LEU A 115 2.60 5.78 8.73
CA LEU A 115 1.29 5.36 8.25
C LEU A 115 1.22 3.82 8.14
N PRO A 116 0.03 3.21 8.13
CA PRO A 116 -0.10 1.75 8.07
C PRO A 116 0.56 1.11 6.85
N SER A 117 0.82 -0.20 6.93
CA SER A 117 1.28 -1.04 5.82
C SER A 117 2.56 -0.54 5.12
N ARG A 118 2.73 -0.92 3.85
CA ARG A 118 3.88 -0.58 3.03
C ARG A 118 3.78 0.86 2.51
N ASN A 119 4.81 1.64 2.83
CA ASN A 119 5.06 2.97 2.29
C ASN A 119 6.41 2.90 1.55
N ARG A 120 6.38 2.77 0.22
CA ARG A 120 7.59 2.72 -0.62
C ARG A 120 8.05 4.14 -0.95
N ASN A 121 9.35 4.30 -1.21
CA ASN A 121 9.92 5.51 -1.82
C ASN A 121 9.45 6.82 -1.16
N THR A 122 9.34 6.85 0.16
CA THR A 122 8.67 7.92 0.90
C THR A 122 9.53 9.16 1.03
N PHE A 123 10.86 9.00 1.06
CA PHE A 123 11.81 10.10 1.08
C PHE A 123 13.18 9.65 0.54
N SER A 124 14.03 10.62 0.22
CA SER A 124 15.39 10.36 -0.23
C SER A 124 16.38 11.28 0.46
N ILE A 125 17.60 10.78 0.66
CA ILE A 125 18.73 11.54 1.18
C ILE A 125 19.75 11.70 0.07
N ARG A 126 20.06 12.95 -0.27
CA ARG A 126 21.12 13.25 -1.23
C ARG A 126 22.49 13.10 -0.57
N VAL A 127 23.36 12.30 -1.17
CA VAL A 127 24.77 12.13 -0.79
C VAL A 127 25.66 12.65 -1.92
N PRO A 128 26.86 13.15 -1.63
CA PRO A 128 27.71 13.79 -2.64
C PRO A 128 28.26 12.78 -3.66
N ALA A 129 28.85 13.27 -4.75
CA ALA A 129 29.38 12.45 -5.83
C ALA A 129 30.59 11.59 -5.43
N ASP A 130 31.24 11.93 -4.31
CA ASP A 130 32.37 11.22 -3.71
C ASP A 130 31.96 10.32 -2.54
N PHE A 131 30.66 10.05 -2.37
CA PHE A 131 30.19 9.00 -1.45
C PHE A 131 30.75 7.65 -1.90
N ASP A 132 31.51 7.01 -1.01
CA ASP A 132 32.29 5.81 -1.35
C ASP A 132 31.39 4.57 -1.47
N ASP A 133 31.81 3.58 -2.26
CA ASP A 133 31.10 2.30 -2.43
C ASP A 133 31.10 1.49 -1.12
N ASP A 134 32.11 1.71 -0.25
CA ASP A 134 32.22 1.10 1.08
C ASP A 134 31.50 1.91 2.19
N GLU A 135 30.97 3.09 1.90
CA GLU A 135 30.20 3.89 2.85
C GLU A 135 28.74 3.40 2.95
N GLU A 136 28.22 3.37 4.19
CA GLU A 136 26.81 3.09 4.45
C GLU A 136 26.15 4.24 5.21
N LEU A 137 24.90 4.52 4.85
CA LEU A 137 23.99 5.32 5.65
C LEU A 137 22.91 4.42 6.24
N VAL A 138 22.83 4.37 7.57
CA VAL A 138 21.96 3.45 8.30
C VAL A 138 20.81 4.21 8.96
N TRP A 139 19.57 3.87 8.59
CA TRP A 139 18.37 4.30 9.29
C TRP A 139 18.00 3.27 10.36
N THR A 140 17.93 3.68 11.63
CA THR A 140 17.56 2.82 12.75
C THR A 140 16.20 3.24 13.32
N LEU A 141 15.30 2.27 13.48
CA LEU A 141 14.05 2.40 14.21
C LEU A 141 14.05 1.46 15.42
N ASN A 142 13.79 2.01 16.61
CA ASN A 142 13.55 1.22 17.82
C ASN A 142 12.09 1.37 18.23
N ILE A 143 11.38 0.26 18.30
CA ILE A 143 9.98 0.26 18.71
C ILE A 143 9.63 -1.04 19.41
N ARG A 144 8.90 -0.93 20.52
CA ARG A 144 8.37 -2.09 21.28
C ARG A 144 9.48 -3.08 21.70
N GLY A 145 10.68 -2.56 21.97
CA GLY A 145 11.84 -3.35 22.37
C GLY A 145 12.59 -4.02 21.22
N GLU A 146 12.21 -3.77 19.96
CA GLU A 146 12.89 -4.28 18.77
C GLU A 146 13.60 -3.16 18.02
N THR A 147 14.85 -3.45 17.60
CA THR A 147 15.65 -2.59 16.72
C THR A 147 15.57 -3.11 15.30
N ASN A 148 15.14 -2.27 14.37
CA ASN A 148 15.13 -2.55 12.93
C ASN A 148 16.01 -1.53 12.21
N ARG A 149 16.73 -1.98 11.16
CA ARG A 149 17.67 -1.13 10.42
C ARG A 149 17.54 -1.29 8.91
N ALA A 150 17.73 -0.19 8.19
CA ALA A 150 17.93 -0.16 6.75
C ALA A 150 19.33 0.38 6.46
N HIS A 151 20.14 -0.43 5.78
CA HIS A 151 21.51 -0.10 5.41
C HIS A 151 21.52 0.35 3.95
N ALA A 152 21.84 1.61 3.70
CA ALA A 152 21.89 2.19 2.37
C ALA A 152 23.34 2.32 1.88
N SER A 153 23.60 1.82 0.68
CA SER A 153 24.90 1.88 0.00
C SER A 153 24.71 2.07 -1.51
N LEU A 154 25.80 2.34 -2.23
CA LEU A 154 25.79 2.45 -3.69
C LEU A 154 26.04 1.12 -4.42
N ALA A 155 25.86 -0.02 -3.73
CA ALA A 155 26.04 -1.32 -4.37
C ALA A 155 25.17 -1.43 -5.65
N PRO A 156 25.71 -1.90 -6.79
CA PRO A 156 25.02 -1.83 -8.08
C PRO A 156 23.65 -2.52 -8.14
N ASP A 157 23.45 -3.57 -7.34
CA ASP A 157 22.19 -4.31 -7.27
C ASP A 157 21.04 -3.50 -6.65
N TYR A 158 21.35 -2.38 -5.98
CA TYR A 158 20.38 -1.44 -5.43
C TYR A 158 20.12 -0.23 -6.34
N PHE A 159 20.65 -0.21 -7.56
CA PHE A 159 20.31 0.85 -8.51
C PHE A 159 18.82 0.76 -8.88
N ILE A 160 18.11 1.87 -8.77
CA ILE A 160 16.71 1.98 -9.17
C ILE A 160 16.54 3.04 -10.26
N ASP A 161 15.68 2.74 -11.22
CA ASP A 161 15.19 3.68 -12.23
C ASP A 161 13.66 3.77 -12.18
N ASN A 162 13.09 4.58 -13.06
CA ASN A 162 11.64 4.74 -13.15
C ASN A 162 10.92 3.40 -13.39
N ILE A 163 11.51 2.49 -14.17
CA ILE A 163 10.88 1.19 -14.45
C ILE A 163 10.84 0.32 -13.20
N VAL A 164 11.93 0.29 -12.42
CA VAL A 164 11.96 -0.42 -11.13
C VAL A 164 10.89 0.13 -10.20
N VAL A 165 10.86 1.45 -10.00
CA VAL A 165 9.87 2.11 -9.12
C VAL A 165 8.44 1.81 -9.55
N MET A 166 8.13 1.93 -10.84
CA MET A 166 6.80 1.63 -11.37
C MET A 166 6.44 0.14 -11.26
N SER A 167 7.42 -0.76 -11.38
CA SER A 167 7.21 -2.20 -11.17
C SER A 167 6.86 -2.51 -9.72
N GLU A 168 7.58 -1.92 -8.77
CA GLU A 168 7.38 -2.15 -7.34
C GLU A 168 6.08 -1.54 -6.82
N ASN A 169 5.64 -0.43 -7.41
CA ASN A 169 4.34 0.16 -7.13
C ASN A 169 3.19 -0.67 -7.71
N GLY A 170 3.44 -1.55 -8.68
CA GLY A 170 2.41 -2.38 -9.31
C GLY A 170 1.75 -1.75 -10.53
N SER A 171 2.37 -0.72 -11.09
CA SER A 171 1.81 0.18 -12.11
C SER A 171 2.01 -0.34 -13.53
N ILE A 172 2.96 -1.27 -13.69
CA ILE A 172 3.32 -1.94 -14.96
C ILE A 172 3.07 -3.44 -14.93
N SER A 173 2.20 -3.91 -14.04
CA SER A 173 1.75 -5.31 -14.02
C SER A 173 2.96 -6.25 -13.80
N ALA A 174 3.08 -7.39 -14.49
CA ALA A 174 4.18 -8.35 -14.37
C ALA A 174 5.51 -7.88 -15.02
N GLY A 175 5.76 -6.57 -15.07
CA GLY A 175 6.99 -5.99 -15.63
C GLY A 175 7.02 -5.92 -17.17
N PHE A 176 5.87 -6.03 -17.83
CA PHE A 176 5.79 -5.86 -19.28
C PHE A 176 5.93 -4.39 -19.65
N THR A 177 7.02 -4.03 -20.35
CA THR A 177 7.32 -2.64 -20.73
C THR A 177 7.47 -2.46 -22.23
N ASP A 178 7.02 -1.32 -22.74
CA ASP A 178 7.27 -0.85 -24.10
C ASP A 178 8.06 0.48 -24.10
N ALA A 179 8.35 1.02 -25.29
CA ALA A 179 9.11 2.27 -25.40
C ALA A 179 8.36 3.49 -24.82
N ARG A 180 7.02 3.48 -24.85
CA ARG A 180 6.21 4.56 -24.25
C ARG A 180 6.34 4.51 -22.73
N LEU A 181 6.15 3.35 -22.13
CA LEU A 181 6.20 3.17 -20.68
C LEU A 181 7.59 3.44 -20.10
N ARG A 182 8.65 3.09 -20.83
CA ARG A 182 10.04 3.47 -20.48
C ARG A 182 10.32 4.96 -20.60
N GLY A 183 9.48 5.69 -21.33
CA GLY A 183 9.52 7.14 -21.44
C GLY A 183 8.72 7.85 -20.36
N ASN A 184 8.14 7.14 -19.38
CA ASN A 184 7.38 7.78 -18.30
C ASN A 184 8.26 8.76 -17.52
N THR A 185 7.71 9.94 -17.24
CA THR A 185 8.33 10.95 -16.38
C THR A 185 7.47 11.19 -15.15
N PRO A 186 8.05 11.49 -13.97
CA PRO A 186 7.25 11.81 -12.80
C PRO A 186 6.32 13.00 -13.07
N PRO A 187 5.17 13.08 -12.38
CA PRO A 187 4.27 14.22 -12.50
C PRO A 187 4.98 15.55 -12.26
N VAL A 188 4.55 16.58 -12.97
CA VAL A 188 4.98 17.96 -12.73
C VAL A 188 4.06 18.56 -11.67
N ALA A 189 4.67 19.13 -10.62
CA ALA A 189 3.96 19.71 -9.49
C ALA A 189 4.45 21.12 -9.16
N GLU A 190 3.52 22.00 -8.81
CA GLU A 190 3.79 23.36 -8.32
C GLU A 190 2.91 23.63 -7.10
N LEU A 191 3.55 23.88 -5.95
CA LEU A 191 2.86 24.32 -4.74
C LEU A 191 2.47 25.80 -4.90
N GLU A 192 1.19 26.13 -4.70
CA GLU A 192 0.78 27.54 -4.59
C GLU A 192 0.86 28.03 -3.13
N GLY A 193 1.43 29.23 -2.98
CA GLY A 193 1.59 29.90 -1.69
C GLY A 193 2.92 29.60 -1.01
N GLU A 194 3.05 30.03 0.24
CA GLU A 194 4.28 29.88 1.02
C GLU A 194 4.48 28.45 1.51
N THR A 195 5.73 27.99 1.56
CA THR A 195 6.13 26.69 2.12
C THR A 195 6.20 26.70 3.64
N GLU A 196 6.25 27.88 4.25
CA GLU A 196 6.17 28.09 5.70
C GLU A 196 4.90 28.87 6.00
N ARG A 197 4.09 28.37 6.93
CA ARG A 197 2.78 28.96 7.24
C ARG A 197 2.57 29.02 8.74
N ARG A 198 1.72 29.95 9.17
CA ARG A 198 1.38 30.15 10.57
C ARG A 198 -0.13 30.33 10.75
N VAL A 199 -0.67 29.65 11.74
CA VAL A 199 -2.13 29.42 11.89
C VAL A 199 -2.43 29.17 13.38
N ARG A 200 -3.63 29.50 13.85
CA ARG A 200 -4.07 29.10 15.21
C ARG A 200 -4.68 27.70 15.19
N VAL A 201 -4.62 26.99 16.32
CA VAL A 201 -5.39 25.75 16.51
C VAL A 201 -6.85 25.96 16.07
N GLY A 202 -7.38 25.06 15.26
CA GLY A 202 -8.75 25.13 14.69
C GLY A 202 -8.94 26.06 13.49
N GLU A 203 -7.97 26.89 13.12
CA GLU A 203 -8.03 27.71 11.89
C GLU A 203 -7.51 26.87 10.70
N PRO A 204 -8.26 26.80 9.58
CA PRO A 204 -7.86 25.99 8.44
C PRO A 204 -6.72 26.64 7.64
N VAL A 205 -5.82 25.81 7.13
CA VAL A 205 -4.83 26.19 6.12
C VAL A 205 -5.25 25.63 4.76
N THR A 206 -5.40 26.49 3.76
CA THR A 206 -5.69 26.08 2.38
C THR A 206 -4.41 25.65 1.66
N LEU A 207 -4.28 24.37 1.36
CA LEU A 207 -3.21 23.76 0.59
C LEU A 207 -3.65 23.65 -0.87
N VAL A 208 -2.81 24.10 -1.80
CA VAL A 208 -3.09 24.04 -3.23
C VAL A 208 -1.87 23.50 -3.97
N MET A 209 -2.08 22.41 -4.68
CA MET A 209 -1.08 21.80 -5.56
C MET A 209 -1.58 21.88 -7.00
N LYS A 210 -0.82 22.53 -7.88
CA LYS A 210 -1.00 22.40 -9.31
C LYS A 210 -0.26 21.17 -9.78
N ALA A 211 -0.93 20.28 -10.50
CA ALA A 211 -0.34 19.04 -10.98
C ALA A 211 -0.71 18.77 -12.43
N SER A 212 0.24 18.24 -13.20
CA SER A 212 0.05 17.74 -14.56
C SER A 212 0.93 16.53 -14.80
N ASP A 213 0.51 15.66 -15.71
CA ASP A 213 1.19 14.40 -16.01
C ASP A 213 1.25 14.15 -17.52
N ASP A 214 2.18 13.32 -17.97
CA ASP A 214 2.33 12.95 -19.39
C ASP A 214 1.30 11.87 -19.85
N GLY A 215 0.45 11.39 -18.93
CA GLY A 215 -0.56 10.37 -19.14
C GLY A 215 0.03 8.96 -19.16
N ILE A 216 1.17 8.75 -18.50
CA ILE A 216 1.85 7.47 -18.38
C ILE A 216 2.07 7.17 -16.88
N PRO A 217 1.76 5.96 -16.41
CA PRO A 217 1.09 4.89 -17.14
C PRO A 217 -0.35 5.24 -17.49
N ALA A 218 -0.82 4.76 -18.65
CA ALA A 218 -2.24 4.85 -18.96
C ALA A 218 -3.06 3.99 -17.97
N GLY A 219 -4.31 4.39 -17.73
CA GLY A 219 -5.21 3.80 -16.73
C GLY A 219 -5.31 2.27 -16.77
N GLY A 220 -5.46 1.66 -15.59
CA GLY A 220 -5.71 0.21 -15.43
C GLY A 220 -4.48 -0.65 -15.12
N GLY A 221 -3.60 -0.22 -14.22
CA GLY A 221 -2.39 -0.95 -13.77
C GLY A 221 -2.61 -2.36 -13.20
N THR A 222 -3.85 -2.81 -13.10
CA THR A 222 -4.21 -4.13 -12.57
C THR A 222 -4.21 -5.20 -13.67
N LEU A 223 -3.34 -6.22 -13.52
CA LEU A 223 -3.39 -7.48 -14.29
C LEU A 223 -4.76 -8.16 -14.29
N PHE A 224 -5.53 -7.94 -13.22
CA PHE A 224 -6.86 -8.47 -13.04
C PHE A 224 -7.84 -7.33 -13.24
N PRO A 225 -8.67 -7.36 -14.31
CA PRO A 225 -9.68 -6.34 -14.51
C PRO A 225 -10.58 -6.24 -13.27
N THR A 226 -10.70 -5.04 -12.70
CA THR A 226 -11.74 -4.75 -11.71
C THR A 226 -13.14 -4.93 -12.30
N THR A 227 -13.27 -5.03 -13.62
CA THR A 227 -14.54 -5.24 -14.33
C THR A 227 -15.25 -6.53 -13.97
N ASN A 228 -14.54 -7.55 -13.46
CA ASN A 228 -15.17 -8.82 -13.04
C ASN A 228 -15.53 -8.84 -11.55
N ILE A 229 -15.09 -7.85 -10.77
CA ILE A 229 -15.45 -7.74 -9.35
C ILE A 229 -16.57 -6.74 -9.10
N LEU A 230 -16.96 -5.96 -10.10
CA LEU A 230 -18.17 -5.15 -10.04
C LEU A 230 -19.38 -5.99 -10.53
N THR A 231 -20.53 -5.77 -9.92
CA THR A 231 -21.83 -6.28 -10.39
C THR A 231 -22.33 -5.42 -11.57
N ASP A 232 -23.37 -5.89 -12.26
CA ASP A 232 -23.91 -5.19 -13.45
C ASP A 232 -24.41 -3.76 -13.17
N ASP A 233 -24.74 -3.46 -11.91
CA ASP A 233 -25.11 -2.14 -11.40
C ASP A 233 -23.92 -1.29 -10.93
N GLY A 234 -22.68 -1.78 -11.09
CA GLY A 234 -21.45 -1.06 -10.75
C GLY A 234 -21.01 -1.18 -9.29
N GLU A 235 -21.74 -1.95 -8.47
CA GLU A 235 -21.39 -2.19 -7.07
C GLU A 235 -20.27 -3.23 -6.93
N LEU A 236 -19.46 -3.14 -5.87
CA LEU A 236 -18.40 -4.12 -5.65
C LEU A 236 -18.96 -5.45 -5.11
N ASN A 237 -18.73 -6.54 -5.83
CA ASN A 237 -18.95 -7.90 -5.38
C ASN A 237 -17.93 -8.27 -4.29
N LEU A 238 -18.24 -7.88 -3.05
CA LEU A 238 -17.37 -8.07 -1.89
C LEU A 238 -16.96 -9.53 -1.67
N ALA A 239 -17.86 -10.48 -1.91
CA ALA A 239 -17.57 -11.90 -1.76
C ALA A 239 -16.50 -12.39 -2.76
N LEU A 240 -16.51 -11.84 -3.99
CA LEU A 240 -15.48 -12.12 -4.98
C LEU A 240 -14.18 -11.35 -4.68
N ALA A 241 -14.27 -10.08 -4.30
CA ALA A 241 -13.12 -9.26 -3.93
C ALA A 241 -12.30 -9.90 -2.80
N LEU A 242 -12.95 -10.35 -1.72
CA LEU A 242 -12.30 -11.03 -0.59
C LEU A 242 -11.64 -12.35 -0.99
N ARG A 243 -12.12 -13.04 -2.04
CA ARG A 243 -11.51 -14.27 -2.55
C ARG A 243 -10.27 -14.01 -3.41
N LEU A 244 -10.19 -12.86 -4.07
CA LEU A 244 -9.10 -12.51 -4.97
C LEU A 244 -7.90 -11.89 -4.26
N GLN A 245 -8.10 -11.27 -3.09
CA GLN A 245 -7.00 -10.62 -2.34
C GLN A 245 -5.81 -11.54 -1.98
N PRO A 246 -5.98 -12.82 -1.63
CA PRO A 246 -4.84 -13.71 -1.43
C PRO A 246 -4.12 -14.14 -2.72
N MET A 247 -4.66 -13.83 -3.90
CA MET A 247 -4.16 -14.32 -5.21
C MET A 247 -3.33 -13.29 -5.99
N LEU A 248 -3.21 -12.05 -5.53
CA LEU A 248 -2.38 -11.05 -6.19
C LEU A 248 -0.90 -11.43 -6.01
N VAL A 249 -0.23 -11.78 -7.11
CA VAL A 249 1.19 -12.16 -7.13
C VAL A 249 2.10 -10.92 -7.11
N VAL A 250 1.58 -9.76 -7.53
CA VAL A 250 2.24 -8.46 -7.53
C VAL A 250 1.29 -7.40 -6.96
N PRO A 251 1.80 -6.32 -6.33
CA PRO A 251 0.98 -5.16 -6.02
C PRO A 251 0.27 -4.65 -7.29
N GLY A 252 -0.94 -4.13 -7.15
CA GLY A 252 -1.74 -3.64 -8.29
C GLY A 252 -2.30 -2.26 -8.00
N LYS A 253 -1.44 -1.24 -8.07
CA LYS A 253 -1.88 0.15 -7.90
C LYS A 253 -2.65 0.63 -9.12
N ALA A 254 -3.72 1.37 -8.89
CA ALA A 254 -4.43 2.09 -9.93
C ALA A 254 -3.56 3.23 -10.49
N ASN A 255 -3.53 3.35 -11.82
CA ASN A 255 -2.82 4.40 -12.53
C ASN A 255 -3.70 5.65 -12.71
N GLY A 256 -3.06 6.80 -12.85
CA GLY A 256 -3.64 8.10 -13.12
C GLY A 256 -3.25 9.15 -12.07
N LEU A 257 -3.24 10.40 -12.52
CA LEU A 257 -2.82 11.54 -11.72
C LEU A 257 -3.77 11.81 -10.54
N HIS A 258 -3.21 11.84 -9.34
CA HIS A 258 -3.92 12.26 -8.13
C HIS A 258 -2.98 12.98 -7.16
N VAL A 259 -3.57 13.76 -6.25
CA VAL A 259 -2.85 14.47 -5.18
C VAL A 259 -3.40 14.10 -3.82
N SER A 260 -2.49 13.83 -2.87
CA SER A 260 -2.81 13.59 -1.47
C SER A 260 -1.99 14.48 -0.54
N TRP A 261 -2.60 14.91 0.56
CA TRP A 261 -1.91 15.49 1.70
C TRP A 261 -1.94 14.57 2.91
N PHE A 262 -0.84 14.50 3.64
CA PHE A 262 -0.75 13.74 4.88
C PHE A 262 0.25 14.39 5.84
N VAL A 263 0.17 14.02 7.12
CA VAL A 263 1.13 14.49 8.12
C VAL A 263 2.40 13.65 8.02
N TYR A 264 3.51 14.30 7.66
CA TYR A 264 4.82 13.67 7.58
C TYR A 264 5.57 13.75 8.91
N ARG A 265 5.48 14.92 9.55
CA ARG A 265 5.95 15.16 10.92
C ARG A 265 4.97 16.06 11.66
N GLY A 266 4.82 15.88 12.96
CA GLY A 266 4.00 16.76 13.80
C GLY A 266 3.57 16.10 15.10
N PRO A 267 3.15 16.90 16.10
CA PRO A 267 2.77 16.39 17.42
C PRO A 267 1.36 15.78 17.48
N GLY A 268 0.40 16.34 16.73
CA GLY A 268 -1.02 15.97 16.82
C GLY A 268 -1.60 15.46 15.50
N GLN A 269 -2.92 15.36 15.43
CA GLN A 269 -3.65 14.92 14.25
C GLN A 269 -4.01 16.11 13.35
N VAL A 270 -4.26 15.84 12.07
CA VAL A 270 -4.69 16.87 11.11
C VAL A 270 -5.88 16.36 10.35
N THR A 271 -6.95 17.13 10.36
CA THR A 271 -8.14 16.84 9.57
C THR A 271 -8.03 17.56 8.24
N PHE A 272 -8.20 16.80 7.15
CA PHE A 272 -8.19 17.32 5.80
C PHE A 272 -9.60 17.35 5.20
N ASN A 273 -9.92 18.40 4.45
CA ASN A 273 -11.15 18.53 3.68
C ASN A 273 -10.81 18.94 2.22
N PRO A 274 -11.13 18.14 1.19
CA PRO A 274 -11.80 16.83 1.28
C PRO A 274 -10.92 15.78 1.97
N LEU A 275 -11.52 14.62 2.29
CA LEU A 275 -10.76 13.46 2.76
C LEU A 275 -9.70 13.10 1.70
N GLN A 276 -8.47 12.86 2.15
CA GLN A 276 -7.34 12.59 1.27
C GLN A 276 -7.27 11.11 0.88
N ILE A 277 -6.74 10.84 -0.31
CA ILE A 277 -6.43 9.49 -0.79
C ILE A 277 -5.27 8.93 0.05
N GLN A 278 -5.40 7.70 0.52
CA GLN A 278 -4.36 7.04 1.31
C GLN A 278 -3.10 6.86 0.47
N VAL A 279 -1.95 7.15 1.07
CA VAL A 279 -0.64 7.14 0.40
C VAL A 279 0.15 5.84 0.62
N TRP A 280 -0.49 4.84 1.23
CA TRP A 280 0.10 3.53 1.55
C TRP A 280 -0.68 2.38 0.91
N GLU A 281 -0.03 1.22 0.82
CA GLU A 281 -0.61 0.00 0.26
C GLU A 281 -1.66 -0.59 1.21
N ASP A 282 -2.93 -0.26 0.99
CA ASP A 282 -4.08 -0.88 1.66
C ASP A 282 -4.94 -1.61 0.64
N THR A 283 -4.76 -2.92 0.57
CA THR A 283 -5.45 -3.75 -0.42
C THR A 283 -6.90 -4.04 -0.05
N ARG A 284 -7.35 -3.76 1.18
CA ARG A 284 -8.71 -4.07 1.69
C ARG A 284 -9.78 -3.48 0.76
N PRO A 285 -10.91 -4.17 0.53
CA PRO A 285 -11.96 -3.62 -0.31
C PRO A 285 -12.52 -2.35 0.33
N TYR A 286 -12.81 -1.33 -0.47
CA TYR A 286 -13.36 -0.02 -0.04
C TYR A 286 -12.42 0.87 0.79
N SER A 287 -11.14 0.51 0.96
CA SER A 287 -10.18 1.50 1.46
C SER A 287 -10.02 2.62 0.43
N ASN A 288 -9.75 3.84 0.89
CA ASN A 288 -9.47 4.97 -0.01
C ASN A 288 -8.02 4.92 -0.51
N SER A 289 -7.53 3.74 -0.88
CA SER A 289 -6.15 3.50 -1.30
C SER A 289 -6.11 3.12 -2.79
N PRO A 290 -5.15 3.65 -3.56
CA PRO A 290 -4.94 3.25 -4.95
C PRO A 290 -4.61 1.76 -5.14
N TRP A 291 -4.25 1.03 -4.07
CA TRP A 291 -4.02 -0.41 -4.10
C TRP A 291 -5.27 -1.25 -3.77
N SER A 292 -6.39 -0.59 -3.42
CA SER A 292 -7.64 -1.26 -3.08
C SER A 292 -8.32 -1.82 -4.32
N LEU A 293 -8.84 -3.04 -4.21
CA LEU A 293 -9.66 -3.63 -5.27
C LEU A 293 -10.94 -2.81 -5.49
N GLY A 294 -11.10 -2.31 -6.71
CA GLY A 294 -12.27 -1.52 -7.11
C GLY A 294 -12.14 -0.03 -6.80
N TRP A 295 -10.99 0.44 -6.28
CA TRP A 295 -10.73 1.86 -6.19
C TRP A 295 -10.65 2.48 -7.59
N VAL A 296 -11.28 3.64 -7.73
CA VAL A 296 -11.33 4.40 -8.97
C VAL A 296 -10.63 5.71 -8.74
N ASN A 297 -9.73 6.04 -9.66
CA ASN A 297 -9.00 7.29 -9.61
C ASN A 297 -9.98 8.46 -9.77
N PRO A 298 -9.98 9.47 -8.89
CA PRO A 298 -10.78 10.66 -9.11
C PRO A 298 -10.38 11.37 -10.41
N GLU A 299 -11.36 11.96 -11.08
CA GLU A 299 -11.09 12.81 -12.23
C GLU A 299 -10.27 14.03 -11.77
N PRO A 300 -9.12 14.33 -12.41
CA PRO A 300 -8.36 15.52 -12.10
C PRO A 300 -9.19 16.81 -12.27
N PRO A 301 -8.99 17.84 -11.43
CA PRO A 301 -9.63 19.14 -11.63
C PRO A 301 -9.33 19.73 -13.02
N GLU A 302 -10.31 20.35 -13.68
CA GLU A 302 -10.16 20.90 -15.04
C GLU A 302 -9.01 21.91 -15.17
N ASP A 303 -8.73 22.66 -14.10
CA ASP A 303 -7.66 23.65 -14.02
C ASP A 303 -6.35 23.10 -13.43
N GLY A 304 -6.30 21.79 -13.14
CA GLY A 304 -5.18 21.10 -12.52
C GLY A 304 -4.90 21.51 -11.07
N ARG A 305 -5.79 22.30 -10.42
CA ARG A 305 -5.61 22.80 -9.05
C ARG A 305 -6.27 21.88 -8.04
N TRP A 306 -5.46 21.07 -7.37
CA TRP A 306 -5.88 20.22 -6.27
C TRP A 306 -5.89 21.02 -4.98
N VAL A 307 -7.08 21.22 -4.40
CA VAL A 307 -7.28 22.06 -3.21
C VAL A 307 -7.71 21.20 -2.02
N ALA A 308 -7.06 21.41 -0.88
CA ALA A 308 -7.45 20.83 0.40
C ALA A 308 -7.32 21.86 1.52
N GLU A 309 -8.14 21.72 2.56
CA GLU A 309 -8.01 22.48 3.81
C GLU A 309 -7.49 21.54 4.90
N ALA A 310 -6.45 21.97 5.63
CA ALA A 310 -5.91 21.25 6.78
C ALA A 310 -6.24 22.00 8.07
N THR A 311 -6.81 21.29 9.04
CA THR A 311 -7.15 21.84 10.38
C THR A 311 -6.45 21.03 11.47
N PHE A 312 -5.89 21.73 12.44
CA PHE A 312 -5.03 21.18 13.49
C PHE A 312 -5.73 21.25 14.85
N ASP A 313 -5.60 20.18 15.64
CA ASP A 313 -6.18 20.06 16.98
C ASP A 313 -5.21 20.43 18.11
N GLU A 314 -3.91 20.38 17.83
CA GLU A 314 -2.84 20.66 18.80
C GLU A 314 -1.86 21.73 18.28
N PRO A 315 -1.27 22.55 19.17
CA PRO A 315 -0.22 23.48 18.78
C PRO A 315 1.11 22.75 18.56
N GLY A 316 1.95 23.31 17.69
CA GLY A 316 3.30 22.83 17.41
C GLY A 316 3.69 23.00 15.94
N THR A 317 4.83 22.44 15.57
CA THR A 317 5.32 22.48 14.19
C THR A 317 4.97 21.20 13.48
N TYR A 318 4.27 21.33 12.35
CA TYR A 318 3.89 20.23 11.47
C TYR A 318 4.63 20.35 10.14
N ILE A 319 4.98 19.21 9.55
CA ILE A 319 5.33 19.09 8.14
C ILE A 319 4.19 18.31 7.49
N LEU A 320 3.41 19.01 6.66
CA LEU A 320 2.42 18.39 5.79
C LEU A 320 3.11 18.08 4.47
N ARG A 321 3.02 16.82 4.03
CA ARG A 321 3.59 16.37 2.77
C ARG A 321 2.49 16.16 1.75
N GLY A 322 2.62 16.86 0.63
CA GLY A 322 1.84 16.66 -0.57
C GLY A 322 2.51 15.60 -1.44
N LEU A 323 1.76 14.60 -1.87
CA LEU A 323 2.16 13.58 -2.82
C LEU A 323 1.40 13.83 -4.13
N VAL A 324 2.11 14.03 -5.22
CA VAL A 324 1.55 14.04 -6.58
C VAL A 324 2.00 12.77 -7.28
N ASP A 325 1.05 11.97 -7.76
CA ASP A 325 1.29 10.57 -8.12
C ASP A 325 0.49 10.18 -9.38
N ASP A 326 1.14 9.55 -10.37
CA ASP A 326 0.50 9.04 -11.60
C ASP A 326 0.14 7.54 -11.52
N GLY A 327 0.33 6.92 -10.35
CA GLY A 327 0.27 5.50 -10.08
C GLY A 327 1.62 4.79 -10.22
N GLY A 328 2.45 5.20 -11.16
CA GLY A 328 3.82 4.75 -11.39
C GLY A 328 4.85 5.52 -10.59
N LEU A 329 4.98 6.80 -10.90
CA LEU A 329 5.96 7.72 -10.36
C LEU A 329 5.27 8.79 -9.51
N SER A 330 6.08 9.44 -8.67
CA SER A 330 5.58 10.44 -7.74
C SER A 330 6.60 11.53 -7.45
N VAL A 331 6.08 12.68 -7.02
CA VAL A 331 6.86 13.79 -6.47
C VAL A 331 6.24 14.27 -5.16
N TYR A 332 7.10 14.68 -4.23
CA TYR A 332 6.69 15.18 -2.92
C TYR A 332 6.98 16.66 -2.75
N HIS A 333 6.10 17.36 -2.03
CA HIS A 333 6.28 18.74 -1.62
C HIS A 333 5.90 18.90 -0.15
N ASP A 334 6.75 19.58 0.61
CA ASP A 334 6.53 19.81 2.03
C ASP A 334 6.07 21.23 2.31
N VAL A 335 5.09 21.36 3.21
CA VAL A 335 4.65 22.62 3.81
C VAL A 335 4.86 22.53 5.32
N THR A 336 5.69 23.42 5.85
CA THR A 336 5.89 23.57 7.28
C THR A 336 4.83 24.51 7.84
N VAL A 337 4.11 24.06 8.86
CA VAL A 337 3.02 24.82 9.49
C VAL A 337 3.31 24.97 10.98
N GLU A 338 3.52 26.21 11.42
CA GLU A 338 3.57 26.58 12.84
C GLU A 338 2.14 26.83 13.34
N VAL A 339 1.64 25.91 14.16
CA VAL A 339 0.32 26.00 14.79
C VAL A 339 0.46 26.59 16.18
N ILE A 340 -0.07 27.78 16.39
CA ILE A 340 0.00 28.47 17.69
C ILE A 340 -1.25 28.21 18.54
N PRO A 341 -1.14 28.18 19.89
CA PRO A 341 -2.28 27.96 20.76
C PRO A 341 -3.39 28.99 20.58
N LEU A 342 -4.64 28.58 20.84
CA LEU A 342 -5.74 29.51 21.07
C LEU A 342 -5.43 30.31 22.33
N THR A 343 -5.20 31.61 22.18
CA THR A 343 -5.13 32.53 23.31
C THR A 343 -6.56 32.85 23.72
N LEU A 344 -6.95 32.40 24.92
CA LEU A 344 -8.24 32.72 25.54
C LEU A 344 -8.26 34.16 26.07
#